data_AF-A0A7J8J6U5-F1
#
_entry.id   AF-A0A7J8J6U5-F1
#
_cell.length_a   1.000
_cell.length_b   1.000
_cell.length_c   1.000
_cell.angle_alpha   90.00
_cell.angle_beta   90.00
_cell.angle_gamma   90.00
#
_symmetry.space_group_name_H-M   'P 1'
#
loop_
_entity.id
_entity.type
_entity.pdbx_description
1 polymer ?
#
loop_
_entity_poly.entity_id
_entity_poly.type
_entity_poly.pdbx_seq_one_letter_code
_entity_poly.pdbx_strand_id
1 'polypeptide(L)'
;MARLKPAFMKPYGTVTAANSSFLTDGASAMLIMAEEKALSMGYKPKAYLRDFVYVSQDPKDQLLLRPTYATPEVLKKAGLAMNDIDAFESHEAFSGRILGNFKAMDSDWFTQNYMGRTTKVGASPLEFNNWGGSLSLGHPFGATGCQLVMAAANRL
;
A
#
# COMPACT_ATOMS: atom_id res chain seq x y z
N MET A 1 -21.20 -11.15 -4.02
CA MET A 1 -20.99 -9.84 -3.34
C MET A 1 -22.06 -8.81 -3.68
N ALA A 2 -22.47 -8.62 -4.94
CA ALA A 2 -23.36 -7.53 -5.37
C ALA A 2 -24.78 -7.46 -4.74
N ARG A 3 -25.23 -8.50 -4.02
CA ARG A 3 -26.53 -8.50 -3.31
C ARG A 3 -26.46 -7.91 -1.90
N LEU A 4 -25.26 -7.61 -1.39
CA LEU A 4 -25.08 -7.05 -0.05
C LEU A 4 -25.48 -5.57 0.00
N LYS A 5 -26.09 -5.18 1.12
CA LYS A 5 -26.44 -3.78 1.37
C LYS A 5 -25.17 -2.96 1.70
N PRO A 6 -25.18 -1.64 1.44
CA PRO A 6 -24.09 -0.76 1.86
C PRO A 6 -23.92 -0.72 3.38
N ALA A 7 -22.68 -0.68 3.85
CA ALA A 7 -22.34 -0.70 5.27
C ALA A 7 -22.22 0.71 5.87
N PHE A 8 -21.62 1.65 5.13
CA PHE A 8 -21.28 2.99 5.63
C PHE A 8 -22.29 4.06 5.22
N MET A 9 -22.41 4.33 3.91
CA MET A 9 -23.38 5.29 3.37
C MET A 9 -24.63 4.55 2.90
N LYS A 10 -25.78 4.80 3.50
CA LYS A 10 -27.04 4.11 3.17
C LYS A 10 -28.06 5.12 2.61
N PRO A 11 -28.89 4.75 1.61
CA PRO A 11 -28.93 3.45 0.91
C PRO A 11 -28.03 3.38 -0.34
N TYR A 12 -27.38 4.47 -0.75
CA TYR A 12 -26.71 4.60 -2.06
C TYR A 12 -25.19 4.36 -2.04
N GLY A 13 -24.61 3.93 -0.91
CA GLY A 13 -23.17 3.73 -0.79
C GLY A 13 -22.63 2.57 -1.61
N THR A 14 -21.36 2.65 -1.97
CA THR A 14 -20.65 1.62 -2.75
C THR A 14 -19.86 0.64 -1.86
N VAL A 15 -19.62 1.01 -0.60
CA VAL A 15 -18.85 0.21 0.36
C VAL A 15 -19.78 -0.70 1.14
N THR A 16 -19.49 -2.01 1.12
CA THR A 16 -20.23 -3.09 1.76
C THR A 16 -19.32 -3.87 2.70
N ALA A 17 -19.90 -4.69 3.57
CA ALA A 17 -19.11 -5.54 4.47
C ALA A 17 -18.12 -6.46 3.72
N ALA A 18 -18.49 -6.96 2.54
CA ALA A 18 -17.63 -7.88 1.77
C ALA A 18 -16.50 -7.20 0.99
N ASN A 19 -16.50 -5.87 0.87
CA ASN A 19 -15.44 -5.12 0.19
C ASN A 19 -14.66 -4.21 1.15
N SER A 20 -14.75 -4.51 2.45
CA SER A 20 -14.08 -3.83 3.55
C SER A 20 -13.20 -4.83 4.30
N SER A 21 -12.07 -4.37 4.83
CA SER A 21 -11.37 -5.11 5.89
C SER A 21 -12.25 -5.20 7.14
N PHE A 22 -11.93 -6.14 8.03
CA PHE A 22 -12.69 -6.45 9.23
C PHE A 22 -11.82 -6.32 10.49
N LEU A 23 -12.46 -6.27 11.66
CA LEU A 23 -11.73 -6.28 12.94
C LEU A 23 -10.96 -7.60 13.08
N THR A 24 -9.66 -7.48 13.30
CA THR A 24 -8.77 -8.64 13.39
C THR A 24 -7.75 -8.45 14.49
N ASP A 25 -7.58 -9.50 15.29
CA ASP A 25 -6.52 -9.62 16.26
C ASP A 25 -5.28 -10.25 15.61
N GLY A 26 -4.09 -9.72 15.90
CA GLY A 26 -2.85 -10.25 15.32
C GLY A 26 -1.61 -9.49 15.79
N ALA A 27 -0.46 -10.14 15.66
CA ALA A 27 0.85 -9.60 15.99
C ALA A 27 1.88 -9.99 14.92
N SER A 28 2.96 -9.23 14.83
CA SER A 28 4.02 -9.44 13.85
C SER A 28 5.38 -9.07 14.43
N ALA A 29 6.43 -9.78 14.01
CA ALA A 29 7.81 -9.49 14.38
C ALA A 29 8.73 -9.58 13.15
N MET A 30 9.81 -8.82 13.15
CA MET A 30 10.83 -8.83 12.11
C MET A 30 12.20 -8.63 12.74
N LEU A 31 13.18 -9.45 12.35
CA LEU A 31 14.58 -9.26 12.70
C LEU A 31 15.27 -8.46 11.60
N ILE A 32 15.63 -7.21 11.90
CA ILE A 32 16.38 -6.32 11.00
C ILE A 32 17.77 -6.12 11.59
N MET A 33 18.78 -6.19 10.73
CA MET A 33 20.19 -6.08 11.12
C MET A 33 20.95 -5.31 10.05
N ALA A 34 22.07 -4.70 10.44
CA ALA A 34 23.06 -4.22 9.49
C ALA A 34 23.67 -5.42 8.73
N GLU A 35 24.00 -5.23 7.45
CA GLU A 35 24.44 -6.28 6.54
C GLU A 35 25.70 -7.00 7.07
N GLU A 36 26.70 -6.24 7.49
CA GLU A 36 27.96 -6.75 8.04
C GLU A 36 27.73 -7.63 9.28
N LYS A 37 26.72 -7.28 10.09
CA LYS A 37 26.37 -8.07 11.27
C LYS A 37 25.62 -9.34 10.91
N ALA A 38 24.68 -9.26 9.96
CA ALA A 38 23.95 -10.43 9.49
C ALA A 38 24.91 -11.47 8.87
N LEU A 39 25.83 -11.03 8.01
CA LEU A 39 26.80 -11.89 7.35
C LEU A 39 27.83 -12.48 8.33
N SER A 40 28.35 -11.68 9.27
CA SER A 40 29.28 -12.20 10.31
C SER A 40 28.63 -13.19 11.27
N MET A 41 27.30 -13.14 11.43
CA MET A 41 26.54 -14.14 12.20
C MET A 41 26.15 -15.38 11.38
N GLY A 42 26.55 -15.45 10.10
CA GLY A 42 26.24 -16.56 9.20
C GLY A 42 24.79 -16.59 8.70
N TYR A 43 24.04 -15.49 8.83
CA TYR A 43 22.70 -15.40 8.24
C TYR A 43 22.78 -15.13 6.74
N LYS A 44 21.79 -15.64 5.99
CA LYS A 44 21.52 -15.26 4.60
C LYS A 44 20.36 -14.25 4.58
N PRO A 45 20.61 -12.93 4.40
CA PRO A 45 19.55 -11.92 4.38
C PRO A 45 18.50 -12.20 3.31
N LYS A 46 17.23 -11.88 3.60
CA LYS A 46 16.11 -12.09 2.68
C LYS A 46 15.95 -10.95 1.68
N ALA A 47 16.13 -9.72 2.15
CA ALA A 47 16.01 -8.50 1.35
C ALA A 47 16.72 -7.34 2.07
N TYR A 48 16.86 -6.21 1.39
CA TYR A 48 17.34 -4.96 1.97
C TYR A 48 16.17 -4.01 2.24
N LEU A 49 16.17 -3.37 3.41
CA LEU A 49 15.32 -2.22 3.66
C LEU A 49 15.97 -0.99 2.99
N ARG A 50 15.42 -0.59 1.84
CA ARG A 50 15.91 0.54 1.04
C ARG A 50 15.25 1.85 1.50
N ASP A 51 14.91 2.74 0.57
CA ASP A 51 14.27 4.00 0.88
C ASP A 51 12.83 3.84 1.37
N PHE A 52 12.47 4.69 2.33
CA PHE A 52 11.10 4.89 2.79
C PHE A 52 10.83 6.37 2.98
N VAL A 53 9.54 6.72 2.96
CA VAL A 53 9.05 8.09 3.20
C VAL A 53 7.78 8.03 4.04
N TYR A 54 7.51 9.11 4.77
CA TYR A 54 6.24 9.35 5.43
C TYR A 54 5.62 10.62 4.85
N VAL A 55 4.33 10.54 4.53
CA VAL A 55 3.55 11.67 4.01
C VAL A 55 2.26 11.83 4.81
N SER A 56 1.78 13.07 4.88
CA SER A 56 0.49 13.40 5.49
C SER A 56 -0.49 13.87 4.43
N GLN A 57 -1.78 13.84 4.74
CA GLN A 57 -2.89 14.31 3.89
C GLN A 57 -3.96 14.96 4.76
N ASP A 58 -4.79 15.82 4.16
CA ASP A 58 -5.95 16.39 4.85
C ASP A 58 -6.90 15.25 5.27
N PRO A 59 -7.13 15.06 6.58
CA PRO A 59 -7.99 14.00 7.08
C PRO A 59 -9.46 14.18 6.71
N LYS A 60 -9.90 15.40 6.36
CA LYS A 60 -11.29 15.71 6.06
C LYS A 60 -11.77 15.02 4.79
N ASP A 61 -11.05 15.21 3.68
CA ASP A 61 -11.55 14.81 2.36
C ASP A 61 -10.69 13.74 1.66
N GLN A 62 -9.42 13.56 2.06
CA GLN A 62 -8.46 12.74 1.29
C GLN A 62 -7.52 11.86 2.14
N LEU A 63 -7.89 11.56 3.38
CA LEU A 63 -7.09 10.78 4.33
C LEU A 63 -6.51 9.48 3.76
N LEU A 64 -7.26 8.81 2.88
CA LEU A 64 -6.95 7.49 2.35
C LEU A 64 -6.16 7.51 1.03
N LEU A 65 -5.83 8.69 0.50
CA LEU A 65 -5.01 8.86 -0.72
C LEU A 65 -3.51 8.91 -0.47
N ARG A 66 -3.06 8.69 0.78
CA ARG A 66 -1.63 8.69 1.14
C ARG A 66 -0.73 7.86 0.20
N PRO A 67 -1.09 6.66 -0.27
CA PRO A 67 -0.28 5.93 -1.25
C PRO A 67 -0.04 6.71 -2.56
N THR A 68 -1.07 7.37 -3.09
CA THR A 68 -0.94 8.23 -4.28
C THR A 68 0.14 9.29 -4.13
N TYR A 69 0.29 9.88 -2.94
CA TYR A 69 1.32 10.89 -2.65
C TYR A 69 2.67 10.29 -2.23
N ALA A 70 2.68 9.16 -1.52
CA ALA A 70 3.92 8.56 -0.99
C ALA A 70 4.74 7.86 -2.07
N THR A 71 4.08 7.12 -2.97
CA THR A 71 4.73 6.34 -4.03
C THR A 71 5.68 7.18 -4.89
N PRO A 72 5.26 8.32 -5.48
CA PRO A 72 6.17 9.10 -6.32
C PRO A 72 7.32 9.75 -5.53
N GLU A 73 7.15 10.02 -4.24
CA GLU A 73 8.21 10.59 -3.40
C GLU A 73 9.29 9.57 -3.04
N VAL A 74 8.90 8.34 -2.67
CA VAL A 74 9.89 7.28 -2.38
C VAL A 74 10.62 6.85 -3.65
N LEU A 75 9.93 6.74 -4.78
CA LEU A 75 10.54 6.38 -6.06
C LEU A 75 11.54 7.45 -6.51
N LYS A 76 11.16 8.73 -6.43
CA LYS A 76 12.08 9.84 -6.73
C LYS A 76 13.31 9.82 -5.83
N LYS A 77 13.12 9.58 -4.52
CA LYS A 77 14.22 9.50 -3.54
C LYS A 77 15.18 8.34 -3.85
N ALA A 78 14.63 7.18 -4.25
CA ALA A 78 15.40 6.00 -4.62
C ALA A 78 16.04 6.09 -6.03
N GLY A 79 15.66 7.09 -6.82
CA GLY A 79 16.09 7.21 -8.23
C GLY A 79 15.45 6.15 -9.14
N LEU A 80 14.25 5.68 -8.79
CA LEU A 80 13.51 4.64 -9.51
C LEU A 80 12.23 5.22 -10.14
N ALA A 81 11.70 4.50 -11.13
CA ALA A 81 10.40 4.72 -11.75
C ALA A 81 9.45 3.56 -11.41
N MET A 82 8.16 3.74 -11.71
CA MET A 82 7.14 2.69 -11.51
C MET A 82 7.48 1.39 -12.24
N ASN A 83 8.14 1.47 -13.41
CA ASN A 83 8.52 0.32 -14.22
C ASN A 83 9.72 -0.46 -13.65
N ASP A 84 10.42 0.08 -12.66
CA ASP A 84 11.53 -0.60 -11.98
C ASP A 84 11.04 -1.46 -10.79
N ILE A 85 9.73 -1.47 -10.53
CA ILE A 85 9.12 -2.17 -9.40
C ILE A 85 8.32 -3.38 -9.89
N ASP A 86 8.84 -4.56 -9.60
CA ASP A 86 8.23 -5.84 -10.03
C ASP A 86 7.20 -6.39 -9.02
N ALA A 87 7.15 -5.87 -7.79
CA ALA A 87 6.24 -6.37 -6.75
C ALA A 87 5.69 -5.22 -5.90
N PHE A 88 4.36 -5.08 -5.87
CA PHE A 88 3.65 -4.14 -5.02
C PHE A 88 2.85 -4.86 -3.95
N GLU A 89 3.15 -4.56 -2.69
CA GLU A 89 2.38 -4.97 -1.53
C GLU A 89 1.82 -3.73 -0.83
N SER A 90 0.49 -3.59 -0.80
CA SER A 90 -0.20 -2.43 -0.26
C SER A 90 -1.31 -2.80 0.71
N HIS A 91 -1.45 -1.99 1.76
CA HIS A 91 -2.51 -2.13 2.74
C HIS A 91 -3.91 -1.98 2.12
N GLU A 92 -4.74 -3.02 2.19
CA GLU A 92 -6.11 -3.04 1.64
C GLU A 92 -7.17 -2.72 2.69
N ALA A 93 -7.29 -1.46 3.10
CA ALA A 93 -8.33 -1.06 4.05
C ALA A 93 -9.75 -1.33 3.51
N PHE A 94 -9.98 -0.99 2.24
CA PHE A 94 -11.22 -1.19 1.49
C PHE A 94 -10.88 -1.42 0.02
N SER A 95 -11.70 -2.18 -0.70
CA SER A 95 -11.53 -2.36 -2.15
C SER A 95 -11.60 -1.00 -2.89
N GLY A 96 -12.60 -0.18 -2.57
CA GLY A 96 -12.76 1.15 -3.15
C GLY A 96 -11.60 2.11 -2.82
N ARG A 97 -10.87 1.88 -1.72
CA ARG A 97 -9.70 2.70 -1.36
C ARG A 97 -8.54 2.43 -2.32
N ILE A 98 -8.24 1.18 -2.62
CA ILE A 98 -7.17 0.82 -3.58
C ILE A 98 -7.52 1.31 -4.97
N LEU A 99 -8.73 1.00 -5.43
CA LEU A 99 -9.20 1.40 -6.76
C LEU A 99 -9.26 2.94 -6.91
N GLY A 100 -9.64 3.66 -5.85
CA GLY A 100 -9.58 5.12 -5.82
C GLY A 100 -8.16 5.66 -5.91
N ASN A 101 -7.20 5.05 -5.21
CA ASN A 101 -5.78 5.42 -5.32
C ASN A 101 -5.24 5.19 -6.74
N PHE A 102 -5.57 4.06 -7.38
CA PHE A 102 -5.18 3.81 -8.77
C PHE A 102 -5.74 4.85 -9.73
N LYS A 103 -7.01 5.24 -9.56
CA LYS A 103 -7.60 6.30 -10.38
C LYS A 103 -6.93 7.66 -10.17
N ALA A 104 -6.55 7.99 -8.93
CA ALA A 104 -5.83 9.22 -8.64
C ALA A 104 -4.41 9.20 -9.22
N MET A 105 -3.70 8.07 -9.10
CA MET A 105 -2.34 7.88 -9.65
C MET A 105 -2.29 7.90 -11.17
N ASP A 106 -3.36 7.43 -11.84
CA ASP A 106 -3.50 7.42 -13.30
C ASP A 106 -4.15 8.70 -13.87
N SER A 107 -4.31 9.75 -13.05
CA SER A 107 -4.95 11.01 -13.46
C SER A 107 -3.94 12.16 -13.53
N ASP A 108 -3.74 12.71 -14.72
CA ASP A 108 -2.98 13.95 -14.89
C ASP A 108 -3.68 15.12 -14.19
N TRP A 109 -5.01 15.18 -14.27
CA TRP A 109 -5.80 16.21 -13.60
C TRP A 109 -5.57 16.19 -12.08
N PHE A 110 -5.68 15.02 -11.43
CA PHE A 110 -5.45 14.94 -9.99
C PHE A 110 -4.01 15.35 -9.63
N THR A 111 -3.06 14.89 -10.43
CA THR A 111 -1.64 15.14 -10.19
C THR A 111 -1.28 16.63 -10.31
N GLN A 112 -1.84 17.32 -11.29
CA GLN A 112 -1.63 18.76 -11.49
C GLN A 112 -2.32 19.60 -10.43
N ASN A 113 -3.57 19.27 -10.07
CA ASN A 113 -4.38 20.10 -9.19
C ASN A 113 -4.07 19.90 -7.70
N TYR A 114 -3.68 18.69 -7.29
CA TYR A 114 -3.51 18.34 -5.86
C TYR A 114 -2.09 17.94 -5.48
N MET A 115 -1.32 17.37 -6.42
CA MET A 115 0.03 16.87 -6.11
C MET A 115 1.14 17.82 -6.55
N GLY A 116 0.81 18.88 -7.31
CA GLY A 116 1.80 19.85 -7.80
C GLY A 116 2.83 19.25 -8.75
N ARG A 117 2.48 18.21 -9.52
CA ARG A 117 3.36 17.58 -10.53
C ARG A 117 2.76 17.74 -11.93
N THR A 118 3.60 17.58 -12.94
CA THR A 118 3.24 17.83 -14.35
C THR A 118 2.49 16.67 -15.00
N THR A 119 2.90 15.44 -14.71
CA THR A 119 2.34 14.21 -15.29
C THR A 119 1.92 13.25 -14.18
N LYS A 120 0.92 12.42 -14.48
CA LYS A 120 0.44 11.34 -13.62
C LYS A 120 1.55 10.44 -13.08
N VAL A 121 1.30 9.83 -11.92
CA VAL A 121 2.26 8.94 -11.23
C VAL A 121 2.47 7.64 -12.01
N GLY A 122 1.39 7.06 -12.53
CA GLY A 122 1.41 5.77 -13.21
C GLY A 122 0.19 4.92 -12.86
N ALA A 123 -0.23 4.08 -13.80
CA ALA A 123 -1.39 3.21 -13.64
C ALA A 123 -1.17 2.09 -12.61
N SER A 124 -2.25 1.35 -12.31
CA SER A 124 -2.21 0.14 -11.49
C SER A 124 -1.12 -0.81 -12.01
N PRO A 125 -0.17 -1.25 -11.17
CA PRO A 125 0.78 -2.27 -11.57
C PRO A 125 0.07 -3.61 -11.75
N LEU A 126 0.59 -4.45 -12.66
CA LEU A 126 0.08 -5.81 -12.89
C LEU A 126 0.34 -6.71 -11.68
N GLU A 127 1.45 -6.47 -10.99
CA GLU A 127 1.96 -7.24 -9.85
C GLU A 127 1.57 -6.59 -8.51
N PHE A 128 0.29 -6.65 -8.15
CA PHE A 128 -0.26 -6.01 -6.95
C PHE A 128 -0.96 -7.02 -6.03
N ASN A 129 -0.44 -7.20 -4.81
CA ASN A 129 -1.02 -8.06 -3.77
C ASN A 129 -1.33 -9.50 -4.24
N ASN A 130 -0.46 -10.14 -5.03
CA ASN A 130 -0.73 -11.46 -5.64
C ASN A 130 -0.94 -12.58 -4.62
N TRP A 131 -0.43 -12.44 -3.40
CA TRP A 131 -0.64 -13.41 -2.32
C TRP A 131 -1.80 -13.01 -1.39
N GLY A 132 -2.66 -12.09 -1.84
CA GLY A 132 -3.72 -11.49 -1.05
C GLY A 132 -3.20 -10.37 -0.16
N GLY A 133 -4.12 -9.50 0.26
CA GLY A 133 -3.80 -8.37 1.14
C GLY A 133 -4.67 -8.34 2.38
N SER A 134 -4.66 -7.19 3.05
CA SER A 134 -5.32 -7.02 4.36
C SER A 134 -6.84 -7.15 4.31
N LEU A 135 -7.47 -7.02 3.13
CA LEU A 135 -8.92 -7.19 2.98
C LEU A 135 -9.31 -8.67 3.17
N SER A 136 -8.48 -9.60 2.73
CA SER A 136 -8.71 -11.04 2.89
C SER A 136 -8.02 -11.62 4.13
N LEU A 137 -6.81 -11.17 4.44
CA LEU A 137 -5.98 -11.73 5.51
C LEU A 137 -6.24 -11.09 6.88
N GLY A 138 -6.68 -9.83 6.92
CA GLY A 138 -6.89 -9.07 8.15
C GLY A 138 -6.02 -7.81 8.26
N HIS A 139 -6.47 -6.89 9.11
CA HIS A 139 -5.79 -5.63 9.41
C HIS A 139 -5.65 -5.39 10.93
N PRO A 140 -4.76 -6.11 11.62
CA PRO A 140 -4.38 -5.76 12.99
C PRO A 140 -3.57 -4.46 12.98
N PHE A 141 -4.15 -3.40 13.54
CA PHE A 141 -3.54 -2.07 13.59
C PHE A 141 -2.15 -2.14 14.24
N GLY A 142 -1.14 -1.56 13.58
CA GLY A 142 0.25 -1.60 14.04
C GLY A 142 1.03 -2.87 13.67
N ALA A 143 0.36 -4.00 13.37
CA ALA A 143 1.02 -5.26 12.99
C ALA A 143 1.01 -5.53 11.47
N THR A 144 0.02 -5.01 10.73
CA THR A 144 -0.05 -5.19 9.26
C THR A 144 1.16 -4.62 8.52
N GLY A 145 1.83 -3.59 9.04
CA GLY A 145 2.99 -2.99 8.38
C GLY A 145 4.13 -3.98 8.17
N CYS A 146 4.48 -4.76 9.20
CA CYS A 146 5.51 -5.80 9.08
C CYS A 146 5.09 -6.93 8.14
N GLN A 147 3.81 -7.32 8.17
CA GLN A 147 3.26 -8.34 7.27
C GLN A 147 3.50 -7.95 5.80
N LEU A 148 3.18 -6.72 5.42
CA LEU A 148 3.34 -6.24 4.03
C LEU A 148 4.80 -6.27 3.58
N VAL A 149 5.72 -5.74 4.39
CA VAL A 149 7.15 -5.72 4.06
C VAL A 149 7.72 -7.15 3.97
N MET A 150 7.31 -8.04 4.87
CA MET A 150 7.72 -9.45 4.82
C MET A 150 7.15 -10.18 3.61
N ALA A 151 5.89 -9.93 3.25
CA ALA A 151 5.28 -10.52 2.06
C ALA A 151 5.99 -10.04 0.78
N ALA A 152 6.30 -8.74 0.69
CA ALA A 152 7.04 -8.18 -0.44
C ALA A 152 8.42 -8.85 -0.59
N ALA A 153 9.20 -8.92 0.49
CA ALA A 153 10.51 -9.56 0.48
C ALA A 153 10.47 -11.07 0.17
N ASN A 154 9.36 -11.75 0.42
CA ASN A 154 9.21 -13.17 0.08
C ASN A 154 8.79 -13.41 -1.37
N ARG A 155 8.22 -12.38 -2.01
CA ARG A 155 7.74 -12.44 -3.39
C ARG A 155 8.83 -12.15 -4.41
N LEU A 156 9.81 -11.33 -4.03
CA LEU A 156 11.04 -11.07 -4.79
C LEU A 156 11.94 -12.32 -4.78
#